data_AF-A0A351WV32-F1
#
_entry.id   AF-A0A351WV32-F1
#
_cell.length_a   1.000
_cell.length_b   1.000
_cell.length_c   1.000
_cell.angle_alpha   90.00
_cell.angle_beta   90.00
_cell.angle_gamma   90.00
#
_symmetry.space_group_name_H-M   'P 1'
#
loop_
_entity.id
_entity.type
_entity.pdbx_description
1 polymer ?
#
loop_
_entity_poly.entity_id
_entity_poly.type
_entity_poly.pdbx_seq_one_letter_code
_entity_poly.pdbx_strand_id
1 'polypeptide(L)'
;MIVKRGSVVSHSVAQEWGIGKVVEVDDVRATIRFNDGCVRKIISSHFSDLHPADPASYLPPVKPVAGAKARGARKASPKVKKAKEAADAAV
;
A
#
# COMPACT_ATOMS: atom_id res chain seq x y z
N MET A 1 2.90 8.53 15.09
CA MET A 1 1.44 8.48 15.28
C MET A 1 1.02 7.05 15.65
N ILE A 2 0.02 6.87 16.52
CA ILE A 2 -0.54 5.54 16.84
C ILE A 2 -1.77 5.32 15.96
N VAL A 3 -1.65 4.43 14.97
CA VAL A 3 -2.77 4.08 14.07
C VAL A 3 -3.55 2.92 14.69
N LYS A 4 -4.84 3.14 14.97
CA LYS A 4 -5.74 2.10 15.50
C LYS A 4 -6.80 1.75 14.47
N ARG A 5 -7.31 0.52 14.56
CA ARG A 5 -8.46 0.09 13.76
C ARG A 5 -9.65 1.00 14.03
N GLY A 6 -10.31 1.44 12.96
CA GLY A 6 -11.45 2.34 13.03
C GLY A 6 -11.10 3.83 13.16
N SER A 7 -9.82 4.18 13.37
CA SER A 7 -9.37 5.57 13.32
C SER A 7 -9.58 6.16 11.93
N VAL A 8 -9.88 7.45 11.89
CA VAL A 8 -10.03 8.23 10.67
C VAL A 8 -8.79 9.09 10.51
N VAL A 9 -8.19 9.03 9.33
CA VAL A 9 -6.89 9.62 9.03
C VAL A 9 -6.91 10.29 7.66
N SER A 10 -6.06 11.29 7.46
CA SER A 10 -5.77 11.90 6.17
C SER A 10 -4.30 11.73 5.83
N HIS A 11 -3.96 11.74 4.54
CA HIS A 11 -2.58 11.64 4.08
C HIS A 11 -2.06 13.03 3.70
N SER A 12 -0.92 13.46 4.27
CA SER A 12 -0.36 14.79 4.00
C SER A 12 0.21 14.91 2.59
N VAL A 13 0.94 13.89 2.13
CA VAL A 13 1.62 13.90 0.83
C VAL A 13 0.66 13.70 -0.35
N ALA A 14 -0.50 13.08 -0.11
CA ALA A 14 -1.46 12.70 -1.13
C ALA A 14 -2.85 13.22 -0.75
N GLN A 15 -2.98 14.55 -0.77
CA GLN A 15 -4.24 15.23 -0.43
C GLN A 15 -5.41 14.76 -1.31
N GLU A 16 -5.13 14.30 -2.53
CA GLU A 16 -6.09 13.70 -3.45
C GLU A 16 -6.79 12.44 -2.91
N TRP A 17 -6.16 11.70 -1.99
CA TRP A 17 -6.81 10.53 -1.37
C TRP A 17 -7.87 10.96 -0.34
N GLY A 18 -7.75 12.19 0.17
CA GLY A 18 -8.65 12.74 1.17
C GLY A 18 -8.61 12.00 2.50
N ILE A 19 -9.79 11.84 3.10
CA ILE A 19 -9.98 11.21 4.40
C ILE A 19 -10.22 9.72 4.21
N GLY A 20 -9.59 8.89 5.05
CA GLY A 20 -9.76 7.45 5.04
C GLY A 20 -9.94 6.85 6.42
N LYS A 21 -10.62 5.72 6.47
CA LYS A 21 -10.83 4.94 7.68
C LYS A 21 -9.91 3.72 7.68
N VAL A 22 -9.21 3.53 8.80
CA VAL A 22 -8.36 2.37 9.02
C VAL A 22 -9.25 1.14 9.20
N VAL A 23 -9.13 0.19 8.28
CA VAL A 23 -9.92 -1.05 8.28
C VAL A 23 -9.19 -2.16 9.04
N GLU A 24 -7.88 -2.26 8.85
CA GLU A 24 -7.00 -3.26 9.47
C GLU A 24 -5.65 -2.63 9.83
N VAL A 25 -5.03 -3.14 10.89
CA VAL A 25 -3.69 -2.76 11.33
C VAL A 25 -2.92 -4.05 11.60
N ASP A 26 -1.83 -4.24 10.87
CA ASP A 26 -0.79 -5.25 11.09
C ASP A 26 0.42 -4.57 11.79
N ASP A 27 1.35 -5.36 12.34
CA ASP A 27 2.59 -4.85 12.95
C ASP A 27 3.45 -4.02 11.97
N VAL A 28 3.34 -4.29 10.67
CA VAL A 28 4.18 -3.70 9.63
C VAL A 28 3.42 -2.66 8.80
N ARG A 29 2.09 -2.65 8.81
CA ARG A 29 1.28 -1.82 7.91
C ARG A 29 -0.15 -1.62 8.38
N ALA A 30 -0.77 -0.53 7.94
CA ALA A 30 -2.20 -0.28 8.08
C ALA A 30 -2.89 -0.35 6.72
N THR A 31 -4.06 -0.99 6.67
CA THR A 31 -4.96 -0.98 5.52
C THR A 31 -6.01 0.10 5.73
N ILE A 32 -6.02 1.11 4.86
CA ILE A 32 -6.88 2.29 4.98
C ILE A 32 -7.79 2.36 3.76
N ARG A 33 -9.08 2.57 3.99
CA ARG A 33 -10.07 2.82 2.95
C ARG A 33 -10.34 4.31 2.87
N PHE A 34 -9.96 4.92 1.76
CA PHE A 34 -10.11 6.36 1.52
C PHE A 34 -11.48 6.69 0.89
N ASN A 35 -11.90 7.95 1.02
CA ASN A 35 -13.15 8.47 0.45
C ASN A 35 -13.16 8.39 -1.08
N ASP A 36 -11.99 8.32 -1.73
CA ASP A 36 -11.86 8.09 -3.18
C ASP A 36 -12.32 6.69 -3.62
N GLY A 37 -12.72 5.82 -2.68
CA GLY A 37 -13.15 4.46 -2.95
C GLY A 37 -12.02 3.44 -2.93
N CYS A 38 -10.76 3.86 -2.88
CA CYS A 38 -9.61 2.97 -2.92
C CYS A 38 -9.19 2.50 -1.53
N VAL A 39 -8.72 1.25 -1.47
CA VAL A 39 -8.07 0.69 -0.28
C VAL A 39 -6.56 0.67 -0.51
N ARG A 40 -5.81 1.39 0.33
CA ARG A 40 -4.35 1.48 0.26
C ARG A 40 -3.71 0.91 1.51
N LYS A 41 -2.55 0.27 1.33
CA LYS A 41 -1.75 -0.29 2.43
C LYS A 41 -0.56 0.62 2.68
N ILE A 42 -0.52 1.21 3.86
CA ILE A 42 0.55 2.11 4.29
C ILE A 42 1.44 1.35 5.25
N ILE A 43 2.73 1.26 4.94
CA ILE A 43 3.70 0.63 5.85
C ILE A 43 4.00 1.55 7.04
N SER A 44 4.36 0.96 8.17
CA SER A 44 4.57 1.68 9.44
C SER A 44 5.61 2.80 9.35
N SER A 45 6.59 2.68 8.45
CA SER A 45 7.58 3.74 8.18
C SER A 45 6.98 5.02 7.61
N HIS A 46 5.79 4.95 7.00
CA HIS A 46 5.05 6.10 6.45
C HIS A 46 3.90 6.55 7.34
N PHE A 47 3.81 6.08 8.59
CA PHE A 47 2.77 6.55 9.51
C PHE A 47 2.96 8.01 9.96
N SER A 48 4.15 8.57 9.75
CA SER A 48 4.42 9.99 9.96
C SER A 48 3.71 10.88 8.94
N ASP A 49 3.38 10.34 7.76
CA ASP A 49 2.67 11.04 6.68
C ASP A 49 1.14 11.00 6.86
N LEU A 50 0.67 10.25 7.87
CA LEU A 50 -0.73 10.19 8.25
C LEU A 50 -1.02 11.22 9.35
N HIS A 51 -2.13 11.91 9.21
CA HIS A 51 -2.65 12.81 10.22
C HIS A 51 -4.01 12.34 10.71
N PRO A 52 -4.34 12.53 12.00
CA PRO A 52 -5.68 12.29 12.49
C PRO A 52 -6.66 13.24 11.80
N ALA A 53 -7.78 12.70 11.33
CA ALA A 53 -8.85 13.48 10.70
C ALA A 53 -10.15 13.30 11.49
N ASP A 54 -11.06 14.25 11.31
CA ASP A 54 -12.34 14.24 11.99
C ASP A 54 -13.21 13.06 11.50
N PRO A 55 -13.76 12.23 12.41
CA PRO A 55 -14.54 11.06 12.03
C PRO A 55 -15.89 11.38 11.39
N ALA A 56 -16.47 12.57 11.64
CA ALA A 56 -17.72 12.99 11.00
C ALA A 56 -17.51 13.39 9.53
N SER A 57 -16.26 13.66 9.14
CA SER A 57 -15.88 14.01 7.76
C SER A 57 -15.62 12.79 6.86
N TYR A 58 -15.58 11.57 7.41
CA TYR A 58 -15.42 10.35 6.64
C TYR A 58 -16.77 9.94 6.02
N LEU A 59 -16.82 9.88 4.68
CA LEU A 59 -17.99 9.46 3.93
C LEU A 59 -17.71 8.08 3.34
N PRO A 60 -18.30 7.01 3.88
CA PRO A 60 -18.02 5.68 3.37
C PRO A 60 -18.44 5.56 1.90
N PRO A 61 -17.54 5.15 1.00
CA PRO A 61 -17.89 5.01 -0.41
C PRO A 61 -18.99 3.96 -0.58
N VAL A 62 -20.06 4.34 -1.30
CA VAL A 62 -21.28 3.54 -1.54
C VAL A 62 -21.01 2.42 -2.56
N LYS A 63 -20.23 1.42 -2.17
CA LYS A 63 -20.29 -0.01 -2.56
C LYS A 63 -18.92 -0.70 -2.47
N PRO A 64 -18.91 -2.01 -2.20
CA PRO A 64 -17.70 -2.80 -2.12
C PRO A 64 -17.38 -3.37 -3.51
N VAL A 65 -16.26 -2.99 -4.10
CA VAL A 65 -15.53 -3.93 -4.95
C VAL A 65 -14.39 -4.45 -4.10
N ALA A 66 -14.68 -5.53 -3.39
CA ALA A 66 -13.67 -6.43 -2.90
C ALA A 66 -12.90 -6.94 -4.12
N GLY A 67 -11.83 -6.22 -4.50
CA GLY A 67 -10.79 -6.72 -5.38
C GLY A 67 -9.99 -7.77 -4.64
N ALA A 68 -10.62 -8.87 -4.25
CA ALA A 68 -9.95 -10.09 -3.86
C ALA A 68 -9.27 -10.67 -5.11
N LYS A 69 -8.11 -10.14 -5.48
CA LYS A 69 -7.14 -10.91 -6.26
C LYS A 69 -6.09 -11.42 -5.30
N ALA A 70 -6.31 -12.68 -4.95
CA ALA A 70 -5.47 -13.53 -4.15
C ALA A 70 -4.00 -13.50 -4.63
N ARG A 71 -3.10 -13.59 -3.64
CA ARG A 71 -1.78 -14.23 -3.67
C ARG A 71 -1.15 -14.39 -5.07
N GLY A 72 -0.38 -13.39 -5.49
CA GLY A 72 0.75 -13.61 -6.39
C GLY A 72 2.01 -13.77 -5.55
N ALA A 73 2.48 -15.00 -5.39
CA ALA A 73 3.75 -15.31 -4.73
C ALA A 73 4.88 -14.45 -5.30
N ARG A 74 5.71 -13.86 -4.43
CA ARG A 74 7.00 -13.29 -4.82
C ARG A 74 7.80 -14.41 -5.48
N LYS A 75 7.92 -14.40 -6.81
CA LYS A 75 8.91 -15.25 -7.47
C LYS A 75 10.27 -14.72 -7.04
N ALA A 76 10.93 -15.51 -6.20
CA ALA A 76 12.30 -15.31 -5.79
C ALA A 76 13.18 -15.12 -7.03
N SER A 77 14.05 -14.13 -6.97
CA SER A 77 15.12 -13.92 -7.93
C SER A 77 16.12 -15.08 -7.81
N PRO A 78 16.60 -15.67 -8.92
CA PRO A 78 17.92 -16.26 -8.93
C PRO A 78 18.91 -15.24 -9.51
N LYS A 79 19.70 -14.61 -8.62
CA LYS A 79 21.07 -14.24 -8.96
C LYS A 79 21.88 -15.53 -9.04
N VAL A 80 22.56 -15.77 -10.16
CA VAL A 80 23.71 -16.67 -10.42
C VAL A 80 23.74 -16.91 -11.94
N LYS A 81 24.78 -16.74 -12.75
CA LYS A 81 26.19 -16.34 -12.63
C LYS A 81 26.65 -15.86 -14.03
N LYS A 82 27.73 -15.10 -14.01
CA LYS A 82 28.52 -14.51 -15.10
C LYS A 82 29.12 -15.56 -16.06
N ALA A 83 29.37 -15.11 -17.30
CA ALA A 83 30.49 -15.44 -18.21
C ALA A 83 30.41 -16.65 -19.17
N LYS A 84 30.35 -16.33 -20.48
CA LYS A 84 31.17 -16.79 -21.63
C LYS A 84 30.31 -16.58 -22.90
N GLU A 85 30.77 -16.12 -24.05
CA GLU A 85 32.10 -15.79 -24.57
C GLU A 85 31.83 -15.07 -25.91
N ALA A 86 32.59 -14.01 -26.18
CA ALA A 86 32.67 -13.41 -27.49
C ALA A 86 33.74 -14.13 -28.32
N ALA A 87 33.56 -14.07 -29.64
CA ALA A 87 34.56 -14.30 -30.69
C ALA A 87 35.05 -15.74 -30.91
N ASP A 88 34.78 -16.24 -32.13
CA ASP A 88 35.85 -16.82 -32.92
C ASP A 88 35.67 -16.45 -34.40
N ALA A 89 36.79 -16.08 -35.00
CA ALA A 89 36.96 -15.71 -36.40
C ALA A 89 37.90 -16.75 -37.04
N ALA A 90 37.75 -16.92 -38.35
CA ALA A 90 38.67 -17.62 -39.27
C ALA A 90 38.54 -19.15 -39.41
N VAL A 91 38.04 -19.59 -40.56
CA VAL A 91 38.86 -20.23 -41.62
C VAL A 91 38.18 -20.11 -42.97
#